data_AF-A0A0Q7PZ38-F1
#
_entry.id   AF-A0A0Q7PZ38-F1
#
_cell.length_a   1.000
_cell.length_b   1.000
_cell.length_c   1.000
_cell.angle_alpha   90.00
_cell.angle_beta   90.00
_cell.angle_gamma   90.00
#
_symmetry.space_group_name_H-M   'P 1'
#
loop_
_entity.id
_entity.type
_entity.pdbx_description
1 polymer ?
#
loop_
_entity_poly.entity_id
_entity_poly.type
_entity_poly.pdbx_seq_one_letter_code
_entity_poly.pdbx_strand_id
1 'polypeptide(L)'
;MRRLAPAVTLLALIGQPALASQTVCTFSAGEASRYYELEFVGYGDASPIIVFSSTEFGSGKRITLHPVDYSLKQFSPKSEKVSLEFRSPKNTTQPPSFNLNGAGGRAILSIGSSIVEGDLKCD
;
A
#
# COMPACT_ATOMS: atom_id res chain seq x y z
N MET A 1 35.34 52.05 -32.96
CA MET A 1 35.55 50.82 -32.17
C MET A 1 34.21 50.40 -31.57
N ARG A 2 33.55 49.36 -32.10
CA ARG A 2 32.26 48.84 -31.62
C ARG A 2 32.52 47.62 -30.73
N ARG A 3 32.05 47.67 -29.48
CA ARG A 3 32.03 46.54 -28.55
C ARG A 3 30.83 45.64 -28.90
N LEU A 4 31.07 44.35 -29.11
CA LEU A 4 30.03 43.32 -29.18
C LEU A 4 30.23 42.40 -27.98
N ALA A 5 29.22 42.37 -27.12
CA ALA A 5 29.17 41.53 -25.93
C ALA A 5 28.88 40.06 -26.32
N PRO A 6 29.40 39.07 -25.58
CA PRO A 6 29.07 37.68 -25.82
C PRO A 6 27.70 37.35 -25.19
N ALA A 7 26.82 36.73 -25.98
CA ALA A 7 25.58 36.15 -25.49
C ALA A 7 25.90 34.86 -24.72
N VAL A 8 25.56 34.83 -23.42
CA VAL A 8 25.62 33.63 -22.58
C VAL A 8 24.35 32.83 -22.83
N THR A 9 24.49 31.65 -23.43
CA THR A 9 23.39 30.70 -23.64
C THR A 9 23.04 30.04 -22.31
N LEU A 10 21.93 30.44 -21.68
CA LEU A 10 21.39 29.72 -20.51
C LEU A 10 20.84 28.35 -20.96
N LEU A 11 21.49 27.26 -20.54
CA LEU A 11 20.88 25.93 -20.54
C LEU A 11 19.77 25.92 -19.48
N ALA A 12 18.52 26.06 -19.92
CA ALA A 12 17.38 25.69 -19.10
C ALA A 12 17.31 24.15 -19.04
N LEU A 13 17.79 23.57 -17.95
CA LEU A 13 17.41 22.19 -17.59
C LEU A 13 15.93 22.20 -17.25
N ILE A 14 15.11 21.83 -18.23
CA ILE A 14 13.70 21.49 -18.02
C ILE A 14 13.71 20.14 -17.31
N GLY A 15 13.86 20.16 -15.99
CA GLY A 15 13.60 18.99 -15.16
C GLY A 15 12.14 18.62 -15.34
N GLN A 16 11.86 17.55 -16.09
CA GLN A 16 10.52 17.00 -16.15
C GLN A 16 10.12 16.66 -14.72
N PRO A 17 8.95 17.12 -14.22
CA PRO A 17 8.45 16.61 -12.96
C PRO A 17 8.30 15.11 -13.16
N ALA A 18 9.06 14.31 -12.40
CA ALA A 18 8.77 12.89 -12.30
C ALA A 18 7.32 12.81 -11.82
N LEU A 19 6.41 12.41 -12.72
CA LEU A 19 5.05 12.07 -12.37
C LEU A 19 5.18 10.94 -11.36
N ALA A 20 5.06 11.28 -10.08
CA ALA A 20 4.96 10.30 -9.02
C ALA A 20 3.65 9.57 -9.29
N SER A 21 3.72 8.44 -9.99
CA SER A 21 2.55 7.59 -10.19
C SER A 21 2.22 6.99 -8.85
N GLN A 22 1.08 7.39 -8.29
CA GLN A 22 0.56 6.77 -7.08
C GLN A 22 0.36 5.29 -7.38
N THR A 23 1.09 4.44 -6.67
CA THR A 23 0.93 2.99 -6.77
C THR A 23 -0.10 2.57 -5.73
N VAL A 24 -1.13 1.87 -6.20
CA VAL A 24 -2.14 1.26 -5.32
C VAL A 24 -2.03 -0.23 -5.50
N CYS A 25 -1.64 -0.92 -4.42
CA CYS A 25 -1.82 -2.36 -4.36
C CYS A 25 -3.03 -2.68 -3.49
N THR A 26 -3.83 -3.66 -3.90
CA THR A 26 -5.01 -4.11 -3.17
C THR A 26 -4.97 -5.61 -3.02
N PHE A 27 -5.02 -6.06 -1.77
CA PHE A 27 -5.39 -7.41 -1.44
C PHE A 27 -6.92 -7.50 -1.30
N SER A 28 -7.54 -8.50 -1.91
CA SER A 28 -8.96 -8.79 -1.75
C SER A 28 -9.23 -10.28 -1.65
N ALA A 29 -10.12 -10.66 -0.72
CA ALA A 29 -10.46 -12.06 -0.48
C ALA A 29 -11.86 -12.25 0.10
N GLY A 30 -12.38 -13.47 -0.07
CA GLY A 30 -13.68 -13.89 0.47
C GLY A 30 -14.87 -13.52 -0.42
N GLU A 31 -16.07 -13.67 0.15
CA GLU A 31 -17.35 -13.36 -0.50
C GLU A 31 -17.99 -12.13 0.15
N ALA A 32 -19.04 -11.55 -0.45
CA ALA A 32 -19.61 -10.28 0.01
C ALA A 32 -19.95 -10.24 1.51
N SER A 33 -20.46 -11.34 2.08
CA SER A 33 -20.79 -11.45 3.52
C SER A 33 -19.57 -11.60 4.43
N ARG A 34 -18.42 -12.02 3.89
CA ARG A 34 -17.16 -12.29 4.59
C ARG A 34 -15.97 -11.80 3.78
N TYR A 35 -16.01 -10.53 3.40
CA TYR A 35 -15.04 -9.91 2.52
C TYR A 35 -13.93 -9.25 3.34
N TYR A 36 -12.71 -9.32 2.82
CA TYR A 36 -11.52 -8.70 3.39
C TYR A 36 -10.78 -7.93 2.32
N GLU A 37 -10.33 -6.73 2.68
CA GLU A 37 -9.57 -5.87 1.79
C GLU A 37 -8.45 -5.17 2.56
N LEU A 38 -7.26 -5.13 1.95
CA LEU A 38 -6.19 -4.25 2.37
C LEU A 38 -5.68 -3.47 1.16
N GLU A 39 -5.69 -2.15 1.26
CA GLU A 39 -5.06 -1.28 0.26
C GLU A 39 -3.77 -0.70 0.80
N PHE A 40 -2.78 -0.68 -0.08
CA PHE A 40 -1.46 -0.11 0.12
C PHE A 40 -1.35 1.09 -0.82
N VAL A 41 -1.51 2.29 -0.26
CA VAL A 41 -1.56 3.53 -1.01
C VAL A 41 -0.24 4.27 -0.82
N GLY A 42 0.55 4.39 -1.88
CA GLY A 42 1.86 5.03 -1.78
C GLY A 42 2.53 5.30 -3.12
N TYR A 43 3.84 5.46 -3.09
CA TYR A 43 4.68 5.66 -4.27
C TYR A 43 5.77 4.60 -4.27
N GLY A 44 5.71 3.66 -5.21
CA GLY A 44 6.68 2.57 -5.29
C GLY A 44 6.73 1.71 -4.03
N ASP A 45 7.92 1.44 -3.53
CA ASP A 45 8.21 0.59 -2.37
C ASP A 45 8.34 1.36 -1.03
N ALA A 46 8.17 2.69 -1.06
CA ALA A 46 8.20 3.50 0.15
C ALA A 46 6.94 3.30 0.99
N SER A 47 7.11 3.25 2.33
CA SER A 47 6.08 3.01 3.36
C SER A 47 4.67 3.48 2.97
N PRO A 48 3.83 2.58 2.42
CA PRO A 48 2.49 2.93 1.99
C PRO A 48 1.59 3.21 3.21
N ILE A 49 0.57 4.04 2.98
CA ILE A 49 -0.59 4.11 3.87
C ILE A 49 -1.35 2.80 3.71
N ILE A 50 -1.64 2.12 4.81
CA ILE A 50 -2.36 0.85 4.79
C ILE A 50 -3.78 1.08 5.28
N VAL A 51 -4.76 0.70 4.46
CA VAL A 51 -6.19 0.82 4.75
C VAL A 51 -6.78 -0.58 4.82
N PHE A 52 -7.41 -0.91 5.93
CA PHE A 52 -8.14 -2.17 6.12
C PHE A 52 -9.64 -1.95 5.98
N SER A 53 -10.32 -2.88 5.32
CA SER A 53 -11.78 -2.96 5.28
C SER A 53 -12.23 -4.42 5.36
N SER A 54 -13.32 -4.67 6.07
CA SER A 54 -13.93 -5.99 6.12
C SER A 54 -15.42 -5.92 6.44
N THR A 55 -16.20 -6.81 5.82
CA THR A 55 -17.61 -7.03 6.18
C THR A 55 -17.78 -8.07 7.29
N GLU A 56 -16.76 -8.89 7.58
CA GLU A 56 -16.79 -9.83 8.71
C GLU A 56 -16.67 -9.10 10.06
N PHE A 57 -15.83 -8.06 10.12
CA PHE A 57 -15.52 -7.33 11.36
C PHE A 57 -16.18 -5.96 11.44
N GLY A 58 -17.26 -5.74 10.68
CA GLY A 58 -17.98 -4.47 10.68
C GLY A 58 -18.76 -4.23 9.40
N SER A 59 -19.06 -2.97 9.11
CA SER A 59 -19.89 -2.59 7.96
C SER A 59 -19.13 -2.50 6.63
N GLY A 60 -17.89 -3.00 6.53
CA GLY A 60 -16.99 -2.66 5.42
C GLY A 60 -16.45 -1.23 5.50
N LYS A 61 -16.46 -0.61 6.70
CA LYS A 61 -15.86 0.70 6.90
C LYS A 61 -14.34 0.60 6.73
N ARG A 62 -13.79 1.56 6.00
CA ARG A 62 -12.35 1.72 5.79
C ARG A 62 -11.68 2.28 7.04
N ILE A 63 -10.61 1.63 7.49
CA ILE A 63 -9.84 1.98 8.67
C ILE A 63 -8.37 2.12 8.26
N THR A 64 -7.81 3.30 8.38
CA THR A 64 -6.37 3.51 8.20
C THR A 64 -5.62 2.96 9.41
N LEU A 65 -4.66 2.06 9.16
CA LEU A 65 -3.85 1.48 10.21
C LEU A 65 -2.78 2.48 10.67
N HIS A 66 -2.56 2.56 11.98
CA HIS A 66 -1.54 3.45 12.51
C HIS A 66 -0.15 2.80 12.34
N PRO A 67 0.89 3.52 11.87
CA PRO A 67 2.23 2.96 11.63
C PRO A 67 2.90 2.27 12.82
N VAL A 68 2.51 2.64 14.05
CA VAL A 68 3.05 2.03 15.28
C VAL A 68 2.46 0.64 15.56
N ASP A 69 1.33 0.32 14.96
CA ASP A 69 0.58 -0.91 15.18
C ASP A 69 0.90 -1.98 14.12
N TYR A 70 1.73 -1.67 13.11
CA TYR A 70 2.12 -2.64 12.10
C TYR A 70 3.62 -2.66 11.80
N SER A 71 4.05 -3.79 11.25
CA SER A 71 5.37 -4.00 10.68
C SER A 71 5.22 -4.47 9.24
N LEU A 72 5.61 -3.62 8.29
CA LEU A 72 5.68 -3.96 6.87
C LEU A 72 7.10 -4.41 6.55
N LYS A 73 7.34 -5.73 6.65
CA LYS A 73 8.67 -6.35 6.46
C LYS A 73 9.07 -6.37 4.99
N GLN A 74 8.09 -6.48 4.09
CA GLN A 74 8.31 -6.49 2.66
C GLN A 74 7.12 -5.85 1.94
N PHE A 75 7.42 -5.00 0.97
CA PHE A 75 6.45 -4.49 0.01
C PHE A 75 7.14 -4.23 -1.32
N SER A 76 6.63 -4.82 -2.39
CA SER A 76 7.14 -4.60 -3.74
C SER A 76 5.98 -4.68 -4.71
N PRO A 77 5.44 -3.54 -5.16
CA PRO A 77 4.36 -3.54 -6.15
C PRO A 77 4.73 -4.27 -7.43
N LYS A 78 5.96 -4.04 -7.94
CA LYS A 78 6.47 -4.64 -9.17
C LYS A 78 6.49 -6.17 -9.16
N SER A 79 6.70 -6.77 -7.99
CA SER A 79 6.73 -8.23 -7.85
C SER A 79 5.54 -8.80 -7.08
N GLU A 80 4.55 -7.93 -6.79
CA GLU A 80 3.36 -8.25 -5.99
C GLU A 80 3.74 -9.02 -4.73
N LYS A 81 4.74 -8.52 -4.00
CA LYS A 81 5.20 -9.10 -2.74
C LYS A 81 4.78 -8.24 -1.57
N VAL A 82 4.25 -8.90 -0.54
CA VAL A 82 3.89 -8.26 0.72
C VAL A 82 4.18 -9.18 1.89
N SER A 83 4.70 -8.61 2.97
CA SER A 83 4.74 -9.24 4.29
C SER A 83 4.43 -8.17 5.32
N LEU A 84 3.23 -8.24 5.87
CA LEU A 84 2.67 -7.29 6.82
C LEU A 84 2.21 -8.04 8.07
N GLU A 85 2.62 -7.54 9.22
CA GLU A 85 2.11 -7.95 10.53
C GLU A 85 1.40 -6.75 11.16
N PHE A 86 0.13 -6.88 11.52
CA PHE A 86 -0.62 -5.87 12.27
C PHE A 86 -0.97 -6.40 13.65
N ARG A 87 -0.71 -5.59 14.67
CA ARG A 87 -0.99 -5.86 16.08
C ARG A 87 -2.07 -4.90 16.56
N SER A 88 -3.27 -5.44 16.77
CA SER A 88 -4.40 -4.63 17.23
C SER A 88 -4.14 -4.03 18.62
N PRO A 89 -4.33 -2.72 18.82
CA PRO A 89 -4.06 -2.05 20.10
C PRO A 89 -5.08 -2.34 21.23
N LYS A 90 -5.68 -3.53 21.27
CA LYS A 90 -6.72 -3.96 22.23
C LYS A 90 -7.96 -3.04 22.31
N ASN A 91 -8.19 -2.19 21.31
CA ASN A 91 -9.39 -1.38 21.17
C ASN A 91 -10.37 -2.10 20.23
N THR A 92 -11.65 -2.19 20.61
CA THR A 92 -12.70 -2.85 19.83
C THR A 92 -13.09 -2.12 18.55
N THR A 93 -12.62 -0.88 18.34
CA THR A 93 -12.87 -0.11 17.11
C THR A 93 -11.85 -0.39 15.99
N GLN A 94 -10.83 -1.21 16.26
CA GLN A 94 -9.77 -1.59 15.33
C GLN A 94 -9.97 -3.04 14.86
N PRO A 95 -9.42 -3.42 13.69
CA PRO A 95 -9.46 -4.81 13.28
C PRO A 95 -8.72 -5.71 14.29
N PRO A 96 -9.02 -7.02 14.31
CA PRO A 96 -8.21 -8.00 15.04
C PRO A 96 -6.77 -8.01 14.51
N SER A 97 -5.82 -8.50 15.31
CA SER A 97 -4.44 -8.72 14.85
C SER A 97 -4.42 -9.69 13.67
N PHE A 98 -3.59 -9.41 12.67
CA PHE A 98 -3.51 -10.22 11.46
C PHE A 98 -2.12 -10.22 10.84
N ASN A 99 -1.88 -11.19 9.96
CA ASN A 99 -0.73 -11.21 9.06
C ASN A 99 -1.20 -11.31 7.61
N LEU A 100 -0.57 -10.57 6.70
CA LEU A 100 -0.73 -10.73 5.26
C LEU A 100 0.62 -11.07 4.65
N ASN A 101 0.71 -12.23 3.99
CA ASN A 101 1.91 -12.63 3.25
C ASN A 101 1.52 -13.01 1.83
N GLY A 102 2.18 -12.44 0.84
CA GLY A 102 1.86 -12.66 -0.56
C GLY A 102 3.06 -12.49 -1.48
N ALA A 103 2.97 -13.16 -2.62
CA ALA A 103 3.93 -13.09 -3.72
C ALA A 103 3.25 -13.49 -5.03
N GLY A 104 3.56 -12.80 -6.12
CA GLY A 104 3.13 -13.19 -7.47
C GLY A 104 1.61 -13.20 -7.63
N GLY A 105 0.95 -12.14 -7.18
CA GLY A 105 -0.48 -11.92 -7.42
C GLY A 105 -1.41 -12.60 -6.42
N ARG A 106 -0.87 -13.39 -5.50
CA ARG A 106 -1.63 -14.13 -4.47
C ARG A 106 -1.12 -13.78 -3.08
N ALA A 107 -2.03 -13.72 -2.12
CA ALA A 107 -1.68 -13.52 -0.72
C ALA A 107 -2.59 -14.30 0.22
N ILE A 108 -2.06 -14.58 1.41
CA ILE A 108 -2.76 -15.26 2.50
C ILE A 108 -2.90 -14.28 3.65
N LEU A 109 -4.14 -14.02 4.04
CA LEU A 109 -4.51 -13.26 5.22
C LEU A 109 -4.81 -14.23 6.37
N SER A 110 -4.08 -14.10 7.47
CA SER A 110 -4.27 -14.88 8.70
C SER A 110 -4.79 -14.00 9.82
N ILE A 111 -5.98 -14.30 10.35
CA ILE A 111 -6.64 -13.57 11.43
C ILE A 111 -7.09 -14.56 12.51
N GLY A 112 -6.41 -14.58 13.66
CA GLY A 112 -6.66 -15.59 14.69
C GLY A 112 -6.48 -17.00 14.13
N SER A 113 -7.54 -17.82 14.15
CA SER A 113 -7.57 -19.17 13.55
C SER A 113 -8.01 -19.19 12.09
N SER A 114 -8.45 -18.05 11.53
CA SER A 114 -8.95 -17.95 10.16
C SER A 114 -7.80 -17.69 9.20
N ILE A 115 -7.78 -18.43 8.09
CA ILE A 115 -6.83 -18.26 6.99
C ILE A 115 -7.65 -18.08 5.73
N VAL A 116 -7.42 -16.99 5.00
CA VAL A 116 -8.14 -16.65 3.78
C VAL A 116 -7.13 -16.34 2.69
N GLU A 117 -7.25 -17.03 1.56
CA GLU A 117 -6.45 -16.76 0.37
C GLU A 117 -7.18 -15.77 -0.53
N GLY A 118 -6.43 -14.87 -1.16
CA GLY A 118 -6.97 -13.86 -2.06
C GLY A 118 -5.97 -13.40 -3.10
N ASP A 119 -6.42 -12.44 -3.91
CA ASP A 119 -5.61 -11.79 -4.92
C ASP A 119 -4.87 -10.59 -4.31
N LEU A 120 -3.66 -10.32 -4.80
CA LEU A 120 -2.90 -9.10 -4.56
C LEU A 120 -2.61 -8.44 -5.91
N LYS A 121 -3.27 -7.33 -6.21
CA LYS A 121 -3.14 -6.63 -7.51
C LYS A 121 -2.50 -5.26 -7.28
N CYS A 122 -1.64 -4.83 -8.18
CA CYS A 122 -0.99 -3.53 -8.13
C CYS A 122 -1.15 -2.80 -9.46
N ASP A 123 -1.64 -1.56 -9.42
CA ASP A 123 -1.84 -0.68 -10.58
C ASP A 123 -0.67 0.30 -10.79
#